data_AF-D0VEA8-F1
#
_entry.id   AF-D0VEA8-F1
#
_cell.length_a   1.000
_cell.length_b   1.000
_cell.length_c   1.000
_cell.angle_alpha   90.00
_cell.angle_beta   90.00
_cell.angle_gamma   90.00
#
_symmetry.space_group_name_H-M   'P 1'
#
loop_
_entity.id
_entity.type
_entity.pdbx_description
1 polymer ?
#
loop_
_entity_poly.entity_id
_entity_poly.type
_entity_poly.pdbx_seq_one_letter_code
_entity_poly.pdbx_strand_id
1 'polypeptide(L)'
;ERGVPAVIGVFGSIHLPYPSRAFDMSHCSRCLIPWASNEGMYMMEVDRVLRPGGYWILSGPPLNWKTYHRVWNRTIADVKAEQKRIEDFAELLCWEKKYEKGDVAIWRKKINGKSCSRRKSANVCQTKDTDNVWYKKMDTCITP
;
A
#
# COMPACT_ATOMS: atom_id res chain seq x y z
N GLU A 1 -5.42 -18.17 5.95
CA GLU A 1 -5.76 -17.65 7.30
C GLU A 1 -7.28 -17.50 7.47
N ARG A 2 -7.83 -17.99 8.59
CA ARG A 2 -9.27 -17.86 8.95
C ARG A 2 -10.28 -18.41 7.91
N GLY A 3 -9.94 -19.52 7.26
CA GLY A 3 -10.81 -20.20 6.28
C GLY A 3 -10.71 -19.67 4.84
N VAL A 4 -9.91 -18.63 4.60
CA VAL A 4 -9.57 -18.14 3.26
C VAL A 4 -8.09 -18.45 2.98
N PRO A 5 -7.72 -18.94 1.77
CA PRO A 5 -6.32 -19.07 1.38
C PRO A 5 -5.63 -17.71 1.50
N ALA A 6 -4.70 -17.59 2.43
CA ALA A 6 -3.97 -16.36 2.70
C ALA A 6 -2.61 -16.70 3.29
N VAL A 7 -1.63 -15.86 2.99
CA VAL A 7 -0.24 -15.96 3.44
C VAL A 7 0.10 -14.74 4.28
N ILE A 8 0.95 -14.93 5.28
CA ILE A 8 1.49 -13.84 6.10
C ILE A 8 2.83 -13.43 5.50
N GLY A 9 2.98 -12.16 5.17
CA GLY A 9 4.22 -11.57 4.68
C GLY A 9 4.84 -10.61 5.69
N VAL A 10 6.15 -10.43 5.63
CA VAL A 10 6.90 -9.41 6.38
C VAL A 10 7.63 -8.53 5.38
N PHE A 11 7.60 -7.22 5.59
CA PHE A 11 8.38 -6.28 4.78
C PHE A 11 9.76 -6.07 5.41
N GLY A 12 10.79 -6.22 4.59
CA GLY A 12 12.16 -5.83 4.91
C GLY A 12 12.65 -4.78 3.93
N SER A 13 13.78 -5.04 3.29
CA SER A 13 14.32 -4.24 2.18
C SER A 13 14.33 -5.00 0.84
N ILE A 14 13.86 -6.25 0.83
CA ILE A 14 13.82 -7.17 -0.31
C ILE A 14 12.37 -7.35 -0.76
N HIS A 15 12.14 -7.49 -2.06
CA HIS A 15 10.83 -7.80 -2.61
C HIS A 15 10.22 -9.04 -1.96
N LEU A 16 8.89 -9.05 -1.83
CA LEU A 16 8.15 -10.24 -1.46
C LEU A 16 8.39 -11.33 -2.52
N PRO A 17 8.48 -12.61 -2.12
CA PRO A 17 8.80 -13.73 -3.00
C PRO A 17 7.60 -14.16 -3.86
N TYR A 18 6.86 -13.18 -4.36
CA TYR A 18 5.68 -13.37 -5.20
C TYR A 18 5.86 -12.61 -6.50
N PRO A 19 5.43 -13.19 -7.64
CA PRO A 19 5.40 -12.47 -8.90
C PRO A 19 4.44 -11.29 -8.82
N SER A 20 4.53 -10.41 -9.79
CA SER A 20 3.61 -9.29 -9.90
C SER A 20 2.18 -9.80 -10.09
N ARG A 21 1.19 -9.08 -9.56
CA ARG A 21 -0.23 -9.41 -9.70
C ARG A 21 -0.59 -10.82 -9.17
N ALA A 22 0.06 -11.26 -8.10
CA ALA A 22 -0.20 -12.54 -7.45
C ALA A 22 -1.48 -12.56 -6.61
N PHE A 23 -1.89 -11.43 -6.02
CA PHE A 23 -2.98 -11.39 -5.03
C PHE A 23 -4.14 -10.48 -5.44
N ASP A 24 -5.35 -10.86 -5.05
CA ASP A 24 -6.56 -10.04 -5.16
C ASP A 24 -6.73 -9.08 -3.96
N MET A 25 -6.07 -9.38 -2.84
CA MET A 25 -6.20 -8.60 -1.61
C MET A 25 -4.92 -8.62 -0.77
N SER A 26 -4.62 -7.48 -0.16
CA SER A 26 -3.61 -7.32 0.89
C SER A 26 -4.26 -6.64 2.10
N HIS A 27 -4.07 -7.20 3.29
CA HIS A 27 -4.62 -6.67 4.53
C HIS A 27 -3.52 -6.47 5.55
N CYS A 28 -3.42 -5.26 6.08
CA CYS A 28 -2.68 -4.98 7.31
C CYS A 28 -3.65 -4.69 8.45
N SER A 29 -3.53 -5.47 9.52
CA SER A 29 -4.23 -5.24 10.78
C SER A 29 -3.21 -4.88 11.85
N ARG A 30 -3.09 -3.59 12.17
CA ARG A 30 -2.17 -3.03 13.18
C ARG A 30 -0.73 -3.50 12.98
N CYS A 31 -0.29 -3.55 11.73
CA CYS A 31 1.01 -4.11 11.34
C CYS A 31 2.22 -3.22 11.69
N LEU A 32 2.01 -1.98 12.15
CA LEU A 32 3.06 -1.00 12.45
C LEU A 32 4.01 -0.71 11.26
N ILE A 33 3.59 -1.03 10.04
CA ILE A 33 4.35 -0.72 8.83
C ILE A 33 4.24 0.79 8.58
N PRO A 34 5.36 1.51 8.45
CA PRO A 34 5.33 2.93 8.12
C PRO A 34 5.08 3.11 6.62
N TRP A 35 3.83 2.91 6.19
CA TRP A 35 3.43 2.79 4.78
C TRP A 35 3.90 3.92 3.87
N ALA A 36 3.87 5.16 4.37
CA ALA A 36 4.27 6.35 3.61
C ALA A 36 5.75 6.74 3.79
N SER A 37 6.54 5.97 4.55
CA SER A 37 7.99 6.18 4.67
C SER A 37 8.73 5.62 3.45
N ASN A 38 10.02 5.92 3.34
CA ASN A 38 10.89 5.44 2.25
C ASN A 38 10.25 5.69 0.86
N GLU A 39 9.71 6.89 0.66
CA GLU A 39 9.04 7.28 -0.60
C GLU A 39 7.90 6.33 -1.02
N GLY A 40 7.21 5.73 -0.05
CA GLY A 40 6.08 4.84 -0.32
C GLY A 40 6.47 3.46 -0.83
N MET A 41 7.74 3.06 -0.68
CA MET A 41 8.29 1.77 -1.12
C MET A 41 7.40 0.57 -0.75
N TYR A 42 6.87 0.52 0.47
CA TYR A 42 5.99 -0.58 0.90
C TYR A 42 4.66 -0.60 0.15
N MET A 43 4.09 0.58 -0.13
CA MET A 43 2.87 0.69 -0.92
C MET A 43 3.12 0.31 -2.39
N MET A 44 4.29 0.65 -2.94
CA MET A 44 4.71 0.23 -4.28
C MET A 44 4.89 -1.28 -4.38
N GLU A 45 5.45 -1.92 -3.35
CA GLU A 45 5.57 -3.38 -3.30
C GLU A 45 4.20 -4.07 -3.20
N VAL A 46 3.27 -3.52 -2.40
CA VAL A 46 1.88 -3.98 -2.38
C VAL A 46 1.23 -3.77 -3.76
N ASP A 47 1.46 -2.64 -4.40
CA ASP A 47 0.94 -2.36 -5.75
C ASP A 47 1.43 -3.40 -6.77
N ARG A 48 2.71 -3.75 -6.72
CA ARG A 48 3.30 -4.75 -7.60
C ARG A 48 2.60 -6.10 -7.47
N VAL A 49 2.40 -6.59 -6.24
CA VAL A 49 1.81 -7.92 -6.01
C VAL A 49 0.29 -7.93 -6.15
N LEU A 50 -0.40 -6.79 -6.09
CA LEU A 50 -1.84 -6.70 -6.29
C LEU A 50 -2.24 -6.70 -7.77
N ARG A 51 -3.25 -7.51 -8.09
CA ARG A 51 -3.92 -7.51 -9.40
C ARG A 51 -4.66 -6.20 -9.65
N PRO A 52 -4.79 -5.74 -10.91
CA PRO A 52 -5.73 -4.67 -11.24
C PRO A 52 -7.14 -5.01 -10.73
N GLY A 53 -7.77 -4.06 -10.03
CA GLY A 53 -9.06 -4.29 -9.36
C GLY A 53 -8.97 -4.89 -7.95
N GLY A 54 -7.78 -5.30 -7.51
CA GLY A 54 -7.51 -5.83 -6.18
C GLY A 54 -7.60 -4.78 -5.07
N TYR A 55 -7.61 -5.26 -3.83
CA TYR A 55 -7.92 -4.45 -2.65
C TYR A 55 -6.75 -4.37 -1.68
N TRP A 56 -6.50 -3.16 -1.18
CA TRP A 56 -5.64 -2.95 -0.02
C TRP A 56 -6.49 -2.48 1.16
N ILE A 57 -6.34 -3.16 2.28
CA ILE A 57 -7.08 -2.90 3.51
C ILE A 57 -6.09 -2.51 4.58
N LEU A 58 -6.25 -1.31 5.15
CA LEU A 58 -5.53 -0.88 6.34
C LEU A 58 -6.49 -0.87 7.51
N SER A 59 -6.11 -1.53 8.61
CA SER A 59 -6.85 -1.52 9.86
C SER A 59 -5.93 -1.08 11.01
N GLY A 60 -6.21 0.06 11.64
CA GLY A 60 -5.38 0.64 12.71
C GLY A 60 -4.80 2.03 12.35
N PRO A 61 -3.76 2.50 13.06
CA PRO A 61 -3.16 3.80 12.80
C PRO A 61 -2.74 3.96 11.34
N PRO A 62 -2.90 5.16 10.74
CA PRO A 62 -3.39 6.40 11.35
C PRO A 62 -4.93 6.57 11.31
N LEU A 63 -5.71 5.58 10.87
CA LEU A 63 -7.17 5.70 10.69
C LEU A 63 -7.88 5.96 12.01
N ASN A 64 -9.02 6.66 11.99
CA ASN A 64 -9.78 6.98 13.21
C ASN A 64 -8.96 7.68 14.30
N TRP A 65 -7.94 8.44 13.90
CA TRP A 65 -7.09 9.19 14.83
C TRP A 65 -7.90 10.15 15.73
N LYS A 66 -9.06 10.63 15.28
CA LYS A 66 -9.97 11.46 16.10
C LYS A 66 -10.35 10.79 17.42
N THR A 67 -10.46 9.45 17.40
CA THR A 67 -10.80 8.65 18.57
C THR A 67 -9.55 8.19 19.33
N TYR A 68 -8.49 7.81 18.63
CA TYR A 68 -7.38 7.05 19.23
C TYR A 68 -6.04 7.79 19.37
N HIS A 69 -5.89 9.02 18.87
CA HIS A 69 -4.59 9.71 18.90
C HIS A 69 -3.98 9.81 20.32
N ARG A 70 -4.83 9.97 21.35
CA ARG A 70 -4.42 10.00 22.76
C ARG A 70 -3.89 8.64 23.24
N VAL A 71 -4.56 7.56 22.86
CA VAL A 71 -4.17 6.18 23.22
C VAL A 71 -2.82 5.82 22.57
N TRP A 72 -2.56 6.32 21.38
CA TRP A 72 -1.29 6.10 20.68
C TRP A 72 -0.17 7.05 21.10
N ASN A 73 -0.45 7.99 22.02
CA ASN A 73 0.47 9.04 22.43
C ASN A 73 1.05 9.82 21.24
N ARG A 74 0.20 10.17 20.26
CA ARG A 74 0.59 10.94 19.06
C ARG A 74 -0.21 12.22 18.93
N THR A 75 0.41 13.23 18.34
CA THR A 75 -0.27 14.49 18.07
C THR A 75 -1.26 14.32 16.90
N ILE A 76 -2.32 15.13 16.89
CA ILE A 76 -3.29 15.17 15.78
C ILE A 76 -2.61 15.54 14.46
N ALA A 77 -1.61 16.43 14.51
CA ALA A 77 -0.86 16.84 13.32
C ALA A 77 -0.11 15.65 12.70
N ASP A 78 0.57 14.85 13.51
CA ASP A 78 1.39 13.72 13.02
C ASP A 78 0.54 12.64 12.35
N VAL A 79 -0.55 12.23 13.00
CA VAL A 79 -1.44 11.18 12.48
C VAL A 79 -2.21 11.67 11.25
N LYS A 80 -2.62 12.93 11.20
CA LYS A 80 -3.26 13.52 10.03
C LYS A 80 -2.28 13.64 8.86
N ALA A 81 -1.03 14.02 9.12
CA ALA A 81 0.02 14.10 8.10
C ALA A 81 0.38 12.70 7.56
N GLU A 82 0.42 11.69 8.43
CA GLU A 82 0.63 10.30 8.02
C GLU A 82 -0.51 9.77 7.15
N GLN A 83 -1.77 9.96 7.58
CA GLN A 83 -2.93 9.55 6.79
C GLN A 83 -2.94 10.25 5.43
N LYS A 84 -2.66 11.56 5.40
CA LYS A 84 -2.58 12.33 4.16
C LYS A 84 -1.51 11.79 3.22
N ARG A 85 -0.32 11.46 3.71
CA ARG A 85 0.75 10.90 2.87
C ARG A 85 0.37 9.52 2.30
N ILE A 86 -0.30 8.67 3.09
CA ILE A 86 -0.84 7.39 2.58
C ILE A 86 -1.85 7.65 1.47
N GLU A 87 -2.74 8.62 1.63
CA GLU A 87 -3.73 8.98 0.61
C GLU A 87 -3.07 9.55 -0.67
N ASP A 88 -2.03 10.38 -0.53
CA ASP A 88 -1.26 10.92 -1.66
C ASP A 88 -0.56 9.78 -2.45
N PHE A 89 0.02 8.79 -1.75
CA PHE A 89 0.61 7.61 -2.41
C PHE A 89 -0.45 6.71 -3.04
N ALA A 90 -1.59 6.52 -2.39
CA ALA A 90 -2.70 5.76 -2.97
C ALA A 90 -3.18 6.42 -4.28
N GLU A 91 -3.31 7.75 -4.31
CA GLU A 91 -3.63 8.50 -5.52
C GLU A 91 -2.56 8.31 -6.61
N LEU A 92 -1.28 8.43 -6.25
CA LEU A 92 -0.14 8.21 -7.16
C LEU A 92 -0.14 6.81 -7.79
N LEU A 93 -0.48 5.79 -7.00
CA LEU A 93 -0.59 4.38 -7.39
C LEU A 93 -1.91 4.05 -8.07
N CYS A 94 -2.77 5.04 -8.33
CA CYS A 94 -4.06 4.86 -8.99
C CYS A 94 -5.03 4.00 -8.18
N TRP A 95 -4.98 4.10 -6.86
CA TRP A 95 -5.91 3.44 -5.96
C TRP A 95 -7.02 4.40 -5.57
N GLU A 96 -8.24 3.89 -5.48
CA GLU A 96 -9.41 4.64 -5.08
C GLU A 96 -9.87 4.18 -3.70
N LYS A 97 -10.02 5.11 -2.75
CA LYS A 97 -10.60 4.80 -1.45
C LYS A 97 -12.09 4.50 -1.62
N LYS A 98 -12.50 3.27 -1.33
CA LYS A 98 -13.89 2.80 -1.45
C LYS A 98 -14.66 2.89 -0.15
N TYR A 99 -13.96 2.82 0.97
CA TYR A 99 -14.58 2.76 2.28
C TYR A 99 -13.63 3.26 3.36
N GLU A 100 -14.18 3.95 4.36
CA GLU A 100 -13.51 4.27 5.61
C GLU A 100 -14.57 4.30 6.73
N LYS A 101 -14.44 3.43 7.72
CA LYS A 101 -15.30 3.43 8.91
C LYS A 101 -14.54 2.87 10.11
N GLY A 102 -14.61 3.60 11.21
CA GLY A 102 -13.82 3.26 12.39
C GLY A 102 -12.36 3.12 11.99
N ASP A 103 -11.71 2.05 12.45
CA ASP A 103 -10.28 1.86 12.28
C ASP A 103 -9.91 1.26 10.93
N VAL A 104 -10.86 1.12 9.98
CA VAL A 104 -10.66 0.40 8.72
C VAL A 104 -10.88 1.33 7.53
N ALA A 105 -9.95 1.28 6.59
CA ALA A 105 -10.09 1.89 5.28
C ALA A 105 -9.71 0.88 4.20
N ILE A 106 -10.44 0.96 3.08
CA ILE A 106 -10.34 0.04 1.95
C ILE A 106 -10.06 0.85 0.70
N TRP A 107 -8.97 0.52 0.03
CA TRP A 107 -8.62 1.04 -1.28
C TRP A 107 -8.74 -0.06 -2.32
N ARG A 108 -9.13 0.33 -3.53
CA ARG A 108 -9.17 -0.54 -4.69
C ARG A 108 -8.21 -0.02 -5.76
N LYS A 109 -7.26 -0.85 -6.19
CA LYS A 109 -6.41 -0.58 -7.34
C LYS A 109 -7.28 -0.47 -8.59
N LYS A 110 -7.16 0.62 -9.36
CA LYS A 110 -7.95 0.76 -10.60
C LYS A 110 -7.64 -0.38 -11.57
N ILE A 111 -8.67 -0.86 -12.26
CA ILE A 111 -8.54 -1.92 -13.27
C ILE A 111 -7.74 -1.42 -14.48
N ASN A 112 -7.95 -0.16 -14.87
CA ASN A 112 -7.27 0.44 -16.02
C ASN A 112 -6.41 1.65 -15.59
N GLY A 113 -5.09 1.43 -15.61
CA GLY A 113 -4.10 2.47 -15.31
C GLY A 113 -4.05 3.62 -16.31
N LYS A 114 -4.61 3.49 -17.52
CA LYS A 114 -4.66 4.56 -18.53
C LYS A 114 -5.55 5.74 -18.12
N SER A 115 -6.56 5.46 -17.29
CA SER A 115 -7.47 6.48 -16.73
C SER A 115 -6.88 7.23 -15.54
N CYS A 116 -5.67 6.87 -15.13
CA CYS A 116 -5.00 7.47 -13.99
C CYS A 116 -4.11 8.61 -14.47
N SER A 117 -4.48 9.83 -14.11
CA SER A 117 -3.63 11.02 -14.25
C SER A 117 -2.50 10.96 -13.22
N ARG A 118 -1.53 10.07 -13.43
CA ARG A 118 -0.32 10.08 -12.60
C ARG A 118 0.33 11.45 -12.76
N ARG A 119 0.82 12.01 -11.64
CA ARG A 119 1.66 13.21 -11.71
C ARG A 119 2.83 12.90 -12.65
N LYS A 120 3.20 13.85 -13.52
CA LYS A 120 4.25 13.68 -14.54
C LYS A 120 5.60 13.20 -13.98
N SER A 121 5.79 13.27 -12.67
CA SER A 121 6.99 12.85 -11.92
C SER A 121 6.93 11.43 -11.33
N ALA A 122 5.95 10.60 -11.66
CA ALA A 122 5.89 9.22 -11.14
C ALA A 122 6.99 8.36 -11.77
N ASN A 123 7.98 7.93 -10.98
CA ASN A 123 9.05 7.04 -11.43
C ASN A 123 8.48 5.66 -11.78
N VAL A 124 8.63 5.24 -13.04
CA VAL A 124 8.24 3.90 -13.51
C VAL A 124 9.49 3.03 -13.57
N CYS A 125 9.41 1.78 -13.11
CA CYS A 125 10.54 0.87 -13.10
C CYS A 125 11.00 0.52 -14.53
N GLN A 126 12.32 0.54 -14.78
CA GLN A 126 12.91 0.23 -16.09
C GLN A 126 13.15 -1.27 -16.34
N THR A 127 12.81 -2.14 -15.37
CA THR A 127 13.04 -3.58 -15.50
C THR A 127 12.16 -4.20 -16.58
N LYS A 128 12.75 -5.05 -17.42
CA LYS A 128 12.03 -5.86 -18.41
C LYS A 128 11.35 -7.07 -17.78
N ASP A 129 11.82 -7.50 -16.61
CA ASP A 129 11.32 -8.65 -15.87
C ASP A 129 10.90 -8.20 -14.47
N THR A 130 9.59 -8.02 -14.30
CA THR A 130 8.95 -7.59 -13.05
C THR A 130 8.82 -8.72 -12.03
N ASP A 131 9.07 -9.97 -12.45
CA ASP A 131 8.82 -11.16 -11.65
C ASP A 131 10.12 -11.82 -11.17
N ASN A 132 11.26 -11.40 -11.72
CA ASN A 132 12.57 -11.68 -11.14
C ASN A 132 12.78 -10.86 -9.84
N VAL A 133 12.25 -11.38 -8.74
CA VAL A 133 12.20 -10.75 -7.41
C VAL A 133 13.15 -11.35 -6.39
N TRP A 134 13.75 -12.50 -6.70
CA TRP A 134 14.51 -13.29 -5.73
C TRP A 134 15.77 -12.54 -5.26
N TYR A 135 15.86 -12.30 -3.94
CA TYR A 135 16.92 -11.51 -3.29
C TYR A 135 17.15 -10.10 -3.90
N LYS A 136 16.16 -9.54 -4.58
CA LYS A 136 16.24 -8.18 -5.10
C LYS A 136 15.70 -7.16 -4.10
N LYS A 137 16.41 -6.04 -3.98
CA LYS A 137 15.96 -4.93 -3.14
C LYS A 137 14.68 -4.32 -3.71
N MET A 138 13.80 -3.88 -2.82
CA MET A 138 12.63 -3.10 -3.22
C MET A 138 13.06 -1.75 -3.80
N ASP A 139 12.38 -1.35 -4.87
CA ASP A 139 12.61 -0.07 -5.54
C ASP A 139 11.51 0.94 -5.20
N THR A 140 11.85 2.23 -5.29
CA THR A 140 10.92 3.37 -5.15
C THR A 140 10.34 3.78 -6.51
N CYS A 141 9.89 2.79 -7.29
CA CYS A 141 9.28 2.99 -8.60
C CYS A 141 7.99 2.16 -8.76
N ILE A 142 7.12 2.61 -9.65
CA ILE A 142 5.86 1.95 -9.97
C ILE A 142 6.11 0.86 -11.01
N THR A 143 5.67 -0.36 -10.72
CA THR A 143 5.72 -1.47 -11.67
C THR A 143 4.66 -1.29 -12.78
N PRO A 144 4.99 -1.45 -14.07
CA PRO A 144 4.08 -1.23 -15.19
C PRO A 144 2.76 -2.05 -15.22
#